data_AF-A0A075G4C3-F1
#
_entry.id   AF-A0A075G4C3-F1
#
_cell.length_a   1.000
_cell.length_b   1.000
_cell.length_c   1.000
_cell.angle_alpha   90.00
_cell.angle_beta   90.00
_cell.angle_gamma   90.00
#
_symmetry.space_group_name_H-M   'P 1'
#
loop_
_entity.id
_entity.type
_entity.pdbx_description
1 polymer ?
#
loop_
_entity_poly.entity_id
_entity_poly.type
_entity_poly.pdbx_seq_one_letter_code
_entity_poly.pdbx_strand_id
1 'polypeptide(L)' 'MIIILASIWFVVTLPLPWMVTGDVGQGQLSTLLPIIGLISIPFVALGIAWTLKPELTT' A
#
# COMPACT_ATOMS: atom_id res chain seq x y z
N MET A 1 -11.85 -12.18 3.54
CA MET A 1 -11.69 -10.89 2.84
C MET A 1 -10.35 -10.22 3.15
N ILE A 2 -9.99 -10.05 4.43
CA ILE A 2 -8.77 -9.31 4.85
C ILE A 2 -7.48 -9.90 4.29
N ILE A 3 -7.33 -11.22 4.25
CA ILE A 3 -6.13 -11.88 3.67
C ILE A 3 -5.94 -11.50 2.19
N ILE A 4 -7.03 -11.41 1.43
CA ILE A 4 -7.00 -11.03 0.01
C ILE A 4 -6.61 -9.55 -0.11
N LEU A 5 -7.22 -8.67 0.68
CA LEU A 5 -6.88 -7.24 0.71
C LEU A 5 -5.42 -6.99 1.09
N ALA A 6 -4.92 -7.67 2.13
CA ALA A 6 -3.53 -7.60 2.55
C ALA A 6 -2.58 -8.12 1.46
N SER A 7 -2.96 -9.17 0.74
CA SER A 7 -2.18 -9.71 -0.39
C SER A 7 -2.12 -8.74 -1.55
N ILE A 8 -3.24 -8.10 -1.91
CA ILE A 8 -3.29 -7.07 -2.95
C ILE A 8 -2.41 -5.88 -2.57
N TRP A 9 -2.52 -5.40 -1.33
CA TRP A 9 -1.70 -4.30 -0.84
C TRP A 9 -0.20 -4.63 -0.84
N PHE A 10 0.16 -5.85 -0.45
CA PHE A 10 1.53 -6.34 -0.51
C PHE A 10 2.09 -6.32 -1.94
N VAL A 11 1.32 -6.77 -2.93
CA VAL A 11 1.73 -6.73 -4.33
C VAL A 11 1.90 -5.31 -4.85
N VAL A 12 1.00 -4.38 -4.48
CA VAL A 12 1.09 -2.97 -4.88
C VAL A 12 2.31 -2.28 -4.26
N THR A 13 2.64 -2.61 -3.02
CA THR A 13 3.79 -2.05 -2.30
C THR A 13 5.10 -2.76 -2.60
N LEU A 14 5.05 -3.88 -3.34
CA LEU A 14 6.23 -4.66 -3.70
C LEU A 14 7.35 -3.79 -4.28
N PRO A 15 7.14 -2.83 -5.19
CA PRO A 15 8.25 -2.03 -5.73
C PRO A 15 9.03 -1.18 -4.70
N LEU A 16 8.49 -0.91 -3.51
CA LEU A 16 9.08 0.03 -2.53
C LEU A 16 10.50 -0.32 -2.08
N PRO A 17 10.87 -1.57 -1.71
CA PRO A 17 12.23 -1.89 -1.30
C PRO A 17 13.25 -1.59 -2.40
N TRP A 18 12.92 -1.92 -3.66
CA TRP A 18 13.77 -1.64 -4.81
C TRP A 18 13.88 -0.14 -5.12
N MET A 19 12.88 0.66 -4.76
CA MET A 19 12.95 2.13 -4.86
C MET A 19 13.92 2.75 -3.85
N VAL A 20 14.20 2.07 -2.73
CA VAL A 20 15.13 2.55 -1.69
C VAL A 20 16.54 2.00 -1.92
N THR A 21 16.68 0.78 -2.41
CA THR A 21 17.97 0.10 -2.56
C THR A 21 18.54 0.12 -3.98
N GLY A 22 17.72 0.44 -4.99
CA GLY A 22 18.10 0.43 -6.40
C GLY A 22 18.47 1.82 -6.93
N ASP A 23 19.17 1.84 -8.06
CA ASP A 23 19.45 3.07 -8.82
C ASP A 23 18.21 3.47 -9.63
N VAL A 24 17.18 3.95 -8.93
CA VAL A 24 15.92 4.39 -9.54
C VAL A 24 16.01 5.89 -9.83
N GLY A 25 15.82 6.27 -11.09
CA GLY A 25 15.84 7.66 -11.49
C GLY A 25 14.78 8.52 -10.77
N GLN A 26 15.13 9.76 -10.44
CA GLN A 26 14.24 10.71 -9.76
C GLN A 26 12.88 10.89 -10.45
N GLY A 27 12.84 10.86 -11.79
CA GLY A 27 11.60 10.90 -12.56
C GLY A 27 10.66 9.75 -12.22
N GLN A 28 11.20 8.52 -12.21
CA GLN A 28 10.44 7.32 -11.87
C GLN A 28 9.99 7.32 -10.40
N LEU A 29 10.84 7.77 -9.47
CA LEU A 29 10.47 7.96 -8.07
C LEU A 29 9.30 8.94 -7.90
N SER A 30 9.36 10.08 -8.60
CA SER A 30 8.33 11.12 -8.53
C SER A 30 6.98 10.68 -9.10
N THR A 31 6.96 9.67 -9.96
CA THR A 31 5.73 9.07 -10.49
C THR A 31 5.22 7.93 -9.61
N LEU A 32 6.09 6.97 -9.25
CA LEU A 32 5.66 5.75 -8.58
C LEU A 32 5.31 5.96 -7.10
N LEU A 33 6.05 6.81 -6.39
CA LEU A 33 5.85 7.00 -4.95
C LEU A 33 4.46 7.59 -4.63
N PRO A 34 3.96 8.63 -5.33
CA PRO A 34 2.60 9.12 -5.12
C PRO A 34 1.52 8.10 -5.48
N ILE A 35 1.71 7.30 -6.53
CA ILE A 35 0.75 6.27 -6.95
C ILE A 35 0.62 5.19 -5.86
N ILE A 36 1.75 4.66 -5.37
CA ILE A 36 1.77 3.66 -4.30
C ILE A 36 1.15 4.24 -3.02
N GLY A 37 1.46 5.49 -2.69
CA GLY A 37 0.87 6.20 -1.56
C GLY A 37 -0.66 6.32 -1.65
N LEU A 38 -1.18 6.76 -2.80
CA LEU A 38 -2.61 6.93 -3.04
C LEU A 38 -3.36 5.59 -2.98
N ILE A 39 -2.83 4.56 -3.64
CA ILE A 39 -3.44 3.22 -3.62
C ILE A 39 -3.42 2.62 -2.21
N SER A 40 -2.43 2.95 -1.37
CA SER A 40 -2.33 2.41 -0.01
C SER A 40 -3.39 2.97 0.96
N ILE A 41 -3.98 4.14 0.69
CA ILE A 41 -4.96 4.80 1.57
C ILE A 41 -6.11 3.87 1.99
N PRO A 42 -6.88 3.24 1.07
CA PRO A 42 -7.98 2.36 1.46
C PRO A 42 -7.52 1.17 2.31
N PHE A 43 -6.34 0.60 2.06
CA PHE A 43 -5.84 -0.54 2.83
C PHE A 43 -5.44 -0.16 4.25
N VAL A 44 -4.77 0.99 4.42
CA VAL A 44 -4.43 1.53 5.75
C VAL A 44 -5.70 1.91 6.50
N ALA A 45 -6.65 2.58 5.86
CA ALA A 45 -7.93 2.94 6.44
C ALA A 45 -8.72 1.70 6.91
N LEU A 46 -8.76 0.64 6.09
CA LEU A 46 -9.36 -0.64 6.44
C LEU A 46 -8.63 -1.33 7.59
N GLY A 47 -7.29 -1.30 7.63
CA GLY A 47 -6.51 -1.85 8.75
C GLY A 47 -6.81 -1.16 10.07
N ILE A 48 -6.91 0.17 10.05
CA ILE A 48 -7.32 0.97 11.21
C ILE A 48 -8.76 0.63 11.63
N ALA A 49 -9.70 0.64 10.68
CA ALA A 49 -11.09 0.35 10.94
C ALA A 49 -11.30 -1.07 11.49
N TRP A 50 -10.57 -2.06 10.98
CA TRP A 50 -10.61 -3.42 11.50
C TRP A 50 -10.10 -3.53 12.94
N THR A 51 -9.09 -2.73 13.29
CA THR A 51 -8.52 -2.71 14.65
C THR A 51 -9.44 -2.01 15.65
N LEU A 52 -10.10 -0.91 15.24
CA LEU A 52 -10.91 -0.07 16.13
C LEU A 52 -12.38 -0.47 16.19
N LYS A 53 -12.96 -0.90 15.06
CA LYS A 53 -14.40 -1.17 14.92
C LYS A 53 -14.64 -2.27 13.86
N PRO A 54 -14.19 -3.51 14.13
CA PRO A 54 -14.17 -4.61 13.15
C PRO A 54 -15.53 -4.91 12.52
N GLU A 55 -16.63 -4.64 13.23
CA GLU A 55 -17.99 -4.84 12.74
C GLU A 55 -18.39 -3.93 11.56
N LEU A 56 -17.62 -2.88 11.26
CA LEU A 56 -17.81 -2.05 10.05
C LEU A 56 -17.04 -2.56 8.83
N THR A 57 -16.23 -3.61 8.99
CA THR A 57 -15.25 -4.08 7.98
C THR A 57 -15.37 -5.56 7.63
N THR A 58 -16.38 -6.24 8.18
CA THR A 58 -16.72 -7.64 7.90
C THR A 58 -17.75 -7.71 6.79
#